data_AF-A0A6N2U235-F1
#
_entry.id   AF-A0A6N2U235-F1
#
_cell.length_a   1.000
_cell.length_b   1.000
_cell.length_c   1.000
_cell.angle_alpha   90.00
_cell.angle_beta   90.00
_cell.angle_gamma   90.00
#
_symmetry.space_group_name_H-M   'P 1'
#
loop_
_entity.id
_entity.type
_entity.pdbx_description
1 polymer ?
#
loop_
_entity_poly.entity_id
_entity_poly.type
_entity_poly.pdbx_seq_one_letter_code
_entity_poly.pdbx_strand_id
1 'polypeptide(L)'
;MTNNEIIFETVRANFTPAQLAELVAATYTAEQIAARRAGVKITVAEGSDETPDAVFHAMLAADTFHTFAEWKRMGYSVKKGQHAALVCNLWKYTDKPGKAAKEAAAAAGQDAPETDPHFYMAKSHLFNALQVEKSKR
;
A
#
# COMPACT_ATOMS: atom_id res chain seq x y z
N MET A 1 -4.83 -1.47 -12.48
CA MET A 1 -3.83 -1.27 -11.43
C MET A 1 -4.54 -1.11 -10.09
N THR A 2 -4.40 -2.12 -9.24
CA THR A 2 -4.94 -2.22 -7.88
C THR A 2 -4.06 -1.47 -6.88
N ASN A 3 -4.55 -1.25 -5.66
CA ASN A 3 -3.75 -0.61 -4.61
C ASN A 3 -2.48 -1.39 -4.27
N ASN A 4 -2.54 -2.72 -4.27
CA ASN A 4 -1.38 -3.56 -3.97
C ASN A 4 -0.29 -3.41 -5.06
N GLU A 5 -0.69 -3.38 -6.33
CA GLU A 5 0.24 -3.09 -7.43
C GLU A 5 0.84 -1.68 -7.31
N ILE A 6 0.04 -0.67 -6.95
CA ILE A 6 0.56 0.70 -6.73
C ILE A 6 1.58 0.74 -5.60
N ILE A 7 1.30 0.08 -4.48
CA ILE A 7 2.22 0.03 -3.33
C ILE A 7 3.52 -0.68 -3.73
N PHE A 8 3.41 -1.83 -4.41
CA PHE A 8 4.56 -2.59 -4.88
C PHE A 8 5.47 -1.76 -5.79
N GLU A 9 4.91 -1.12 -6.83
CA GLU A 9 5.67 -0.27 -7.73
C GLU A 9 6.28 0.95 -7.01
N THR A 10 5.54 1.54 -6.06
CA THR A 10 6.05 2.66 -5.25
C THR A 10 7.24 2.21 -4.41
N VAL A 11 7.17 1.05 -3.75
CA VAL A 11 8.26 0.50 -2.93
C VAL A 11 9.48 0.22 -3.80
N ARG A 12 9.29 -0.40 -4.97
CA ARG A 12 10.37 -0.68 -5.92
C ARG A 12 11.05 0.58 -6.44
N ALA A 13 10.30 1.67 -6.63
CA ALA A 13 10.86 2.93 -7.10
C ALA A 13 11.62 3.70 -6.02
N ASN A 14 11.31 3.48 -4.73
CA ASN A 14 11.87 4.28 -3.63
C ASN A 14 13.01 3.59 -2.86
N PHE A 15 13.17 2.27 -3.00
CA PHE A 15 14.17 1.50 -2.25
C PHE A 15 15.03 0.65 -3.19
N THR A 16 16.32 0.54 -2.87
CA THR A 16 17.21 -0.39 -3.56
C THR A 16 16.92 -1.83 -3.16
N PRO A 17 17.29 -2.84 -3.98
CA PRO A 17 17.13 -4.25 -3.61
C PRO A 17 17.77 -4.60 -2.25
N ALA A 18 18.92 -4.01 -1.92
CA ALA A 18 19.58 -4.20 -0.63
C ALA A 18 18.74 -3.66 0.54
N GLN A 19 18.20 -2.44 0.41
CA GLN A 19 17.33 -1.85 1.44
C GLN A 19 16.04 -2.66 1.63
N LEU A 20 15.47 -3.20 0.55
CA LEU A 20 14.30 -4.07 0.60
C LEU A 20 14.61 -5.38 1.34
N ALA A 21 15.78 -5.98 1.08
CA ALA A 21 16.23 -7.16 1.80
C ALA A 21 16.38 -6.88 3.31
N GLU A 22 16.96 -5.73 3.69
CA GLU A 22 17.08 -5.31 5.10
C GLU A 22 15.72 -5.10 5.77
N LEU A 23 14.77 -4.41 5.11
CA LEU A 23 13.41 -4.22 5.63
C LEU A 23 12.67 -5.55 5.85
N VAL A 24 12.81 -6.48 4.91
CA VAL A 24 12.22 -7.82 5.00
C VAL A 24 12.86 -8.60 6.16
N ALA A 25 14.19 -8.58 6.29
CA ALA A 25 14.90 -9.25 7.37
C ALA A 25 14.60 -8.65 8.76
N ALA A 26 14.30 -7.35 8.83
CA ALA A 26 13.87 -6.71 10.08
C ALA A 26 12.45 -7.11 10.51
N THR A 27 11.62 -7.58 9.57
CA THR A 27 10.21 -7.94 9.82
C THR A 27 9.98 -9.45 9.94
N TYR A 28 10.77 -10.25 9.20
CA TYR A 28 10.60 -11.70 9.09
C TYR A 28 11.91 -12.42 9.40
N THR A 29 11.81 -13.58 10.05
CA THR A 29 12.99 -14.44 10.26
C THR A 29 13.45 -15.07 8.95
N ALA A 30 14.72 -15.48 8.86
CA ALA A 30 15.25 -16.17 7.69
C ALA A 30 14.44 -17.42 7.32
N GLU A 31 13.96 -18.17 8.33
CA GLU A 31 13.11 -19.35 8.13
C GLU A 31 11.74 -18.99 7.53
N GLN A 32 11.11 -17.91 8.00
CA GLN A 32 9.85 -17.42 7.43
C GLN A 32 10.01 -16.94 5.99
N ILE A 33 11.12 -16.26 5.68
CA ILE A 33 11.45 -15.80 4.33
C ILE A 33 11.65 -17.01 3.42
N ALA A 34 12.44 -18.01 3.84
CA ALA A 34 12.69 -19.22 3.07
C ALA A 34 11.40 -20.03 2.82
N ALA A 35 10.56 -20.19 3.85
CA ALA A 35 9.28 -20.89 3.72
C ALA A 35 8.34 -20.21 2.71
N ARG A 36 8.28 -18.87 2.72
CA ARG A 36 7.49 -18.10 1.74
C ARG A 36 8.10 -18.16 0.34
N ARG A 37 9.42 -18.11 0.22
CA ARG A 37 10.11 -18.20 -1.06
C ARG A 37 9.84 -19.55 -1.74
N ALA A 38 9.82 -20.63 -0.97
CA ALA A 38 9.52 -21.97 -1.46
C ALA A 38 8.09 -22.09 -2.02
N GLY A 39 7.13 -21.33 -1.47
CA GLY A 39 5.74 -21.32 -1.93
C GLY A 39 5.44 -20.40 -3.11
N VAL A 40 6.39 -19.56 -3.55
CA VAL A 40 6.15 -18.51 -4.54
C VAL A 40 7.12 -18.63 -5.72
N LYS A 41 6.57 -18.95 -6.89
CA LYS A 41 7.32 -18.92 -8.16
C LYS A 41 7.22 -17.52 -8.77
N ILE A 42 8.37 -16.87 -8.98
CA ILE A 42 8.47 -15.55 -9.61
C ILE A 42 9.19 -15.73 -10.94
N THR A 43 8.56 -15.24 -12.00
CA THR A 43 9.12 -15.18 -13.35
C THR A 43 9.39 -13.73 -13.70
N VAL A 44 10.62 -13.42 -14.07
CA VAL A 44 11.02 -12.12 -14.63
C VAL A 44 11.08 -12.24 -16.15
N ALA A 45 10.83 -11.15 -16.86
CA ALA A 45 10.89 -11.16 -18.32
C ALA A 45 12.34 -11.38 -18.79
N GLU A 46 12.51 -12.18 -19.84
CA GLU A 46 13.82 -12.47 -20.43
C GLU A 46 14.50 -11.16 -20.89
N GLY A 47 15.75 -10.95 -20.48
CA GLY A 47 16.49 -9.71 -20.76
C GLY A 47 16.27 -8.56 -19.79
N SER A 48 15.51 -8.76 -18.70
CA SER A 48 15.40 -7.77 -17.62
C SER A 48 16.59 -7.87 -16.66
N ASP A 49 17.07 -6.74 -16.15
CA ASP A 49 18.08 -6.68 -15.07
C ASP A 49 17.53 -7.11 -13.69
N GLU A 50 16.22 -7.35 -13.60
CA GLU A 50 15.56 -7.79 -12.38
C GLU A 50 15.82 -9.27 -12.09
N THR A 51 16.19 -9.57 -10.85
CA THR A 51 16.27 -10.95 -10.38
C THR A 51 14.95 -11.36 -9.71
N PRO A 52 14.55 -12.64 -9.80
CA PRO A 52 13.38 -13.14 -9.07
C PRO A 52 13.46 -12.92 -7.55
N ASP A 53 14.69 -12.85 -7.02
CA ASP A 53 14.94 -12.61 -5.60
C ASP A 53 14.71 -11.13 -5.21
N ALA A 54 15.18 -10.18 -6.03
CA ALA A 54 14.89 -8.76 -5.82
C ALA A 54 13.38 -8.47 -5.89
N VAL A 55 12.67 -9.09 -6.84
CA VAL A 55 11.21 -9.00 -6.96
C VAL A 55 10.51 -9.62 -5.75
N PHE A 56 11.01 -10.75 -5.24
CA PHE A 56 10.48 -11.39 -4.05
C PHE A 56 10.61 -10.51 -2.81
N HIS A 57 11.80 -9.93 -2.58
CA HIS A 57 12.02 -9.02 -1.47
C HIS A 57 11.18 -7.75 -1.60
N ALA A 58 11.02 -7.19 -2.80
CA ALA A 58 10.11 -6.08 -3.05
C ALA A 58 8.65 -6.42 -2.71
N MET A 59 8.19 -7.62 -3.10
CA MET A 59 6.84 -8.10 -2.81
C MET A 59 6.61 -8.23 -1.30
N LEU A 60 7.56 -8.88 -0.59
CA LEU A 60 7.46 -9.01 0.87
C LEU A 60 7.54 -7.66 1.59
N ALA A 61 8.42 -6.76 1.14
CA ALA A 61 8.52 -5.42 1.71
C ALA A 61 7.23 -4.64 1.50
N ALA A 62 6.65 -4.68 0.29
CA ALA A 62 5.39 -3.99 -0.03
C ALA A 62 4.23 -4.44 0.88
N ASP A 63 4.16 -5.72 1.22
CA ASP A 63 3.17 -6.26 2.16
C ASP A 63 3.32 -5.68 3.58
N THR A 64 4.49 -5.15 3.93
CA THR A 64 4.72 -4.49 5.23
C THR A 64 4.36 -3.00 5.25
N PHE A 65 3.88 -2.43 4.14
CA PHE A 65 3.44 -1.03 4.05
C PHE A 65 1.93 -0.93 3.99
N HIS A 66 1.34 -0.30 5.00
CA HIS A 66 -0.10 -0.05 5.04
C HIS A 66 -0.44 1.37 5.45
N THR A 67 -1.65 1.81 5.10
CA THR A 67 -2.16 3.09 5.59
C THR A 67 -2.43 3.01 7.09
N PHE A 68 -2.43 4.17 7.77
CA PHE A 68 -2.78 4.23 9.20
C PHE A 68 -4.14 3.58 9.53
N ALA A 69 -5.14 3.75 8.65
CA ALA A 69 -6.47 3.18 8.84
C ALA A 69 -6.45 1.65 8.81
N GLU A 70 -5.67 1.07 7.89
CA GLU A 70 -5.50 -0.38 7.77
C GLU A 70 -4.75 -0.97 8.97
N TRP A 71 -3.66 -0.31 9.41
CA TRP A 71 -2.97 -0.70 10.65
C TRP A 71 -3.91 -0.70 11.86
N LYS A 72 -4.73 0.35 11.99
CA LYS A 72 -5.74 0.44 13.05
C LYS A 72 -6.76 -0.71 12.97
N ARG A 73 -7.17 -1.11 11.78
CA ARG A 73 -8.06 -2.26 11.56
C ARG A 73 -7.42 -3.58 11.96
N MET A 74 -6.11 -3.73 11.73
CA MET A 74 -5.30 -4.87 12.16
C MET A 74 -4.97 -4.89 13.66
N GLY A 75 -5.38 -3.86 14.42
CA GLY A 75 -5.11 -3.77 15.86
C GLY A 75 -3.76 -3.15 16.21
N TYR A 76 -3.14 -2.42 15.28
CA TYR A 76 -1.89 -1.69 15.46
C TYR A 76 -2.11 -0.17 15.42
N SER A 77 -1.17 0.58 15.99
CA SER A 77 -1.11 2.03 15.83
C SER A 77 0.31 2.45 15.51
N VAL A 78 0.45 3.50 14.71
CA VAL A 78 1.75 4.14 14.47
C VAL A 78 2.29 4.69 15.80
N LYS A 79 3.58 4.42 16.06
CA LYS A 79 4.30 4.88 17.26
C LYS A 79 4.33 6.41 17.28
N LYS A 80 4.31 7.00 18.48
CA LYS A 80 4.32 8.46 18.64
C LYS A 80 5.57 9.07 17.99
N GLY A 81 5.39 10.10 17.16
CA GLY A 81 6.48 10.84 16.49
C GLY A 81 6.95 10.23 15.16
N GLN A 82 6.37 9.12 14.71
CA GLN A 82 6.68 8.55 13.40
C GLN A 82 5.92 9.27 12.28
N HIS A 83 6.62 9.46 11.15
CA HIS A 83 6.06 10.01 9.91
C HIS A 83 5.85 8.91 8.87
N ALA A 84 5.03 9.18 7.85
CA ALA A 84 4.81 8.24 6.76
C ALA A 84 6.13 7.94 6.04
N ALA A 85 6.47 6.67 5.89
CA ALA A 85 7.66 6.24 5.17
C ALA A 85 7.52 6.40 3.65
N LEU A 86 6.29 6.26 3.14
CA LEU A 86 5.98 6.46 1.72
C LEU A 86 4.65 7.19 1.56
N VAL A 87 4.51 7.87 0.41
CA VAL A 87 3.28 8.52 -0.01
C VAL A 87 3.00 8.18 -1.46
N CYS A 88 1.82 7.65 -1.75
CA CYS A 88 1.36 7.39 -3.11
C CYS A 88 -0.15 7.59 -3.23
N ASN A 89 -0.66 7.64 -4.46
CA ASN A 89 -2.09 7.77 -4.71
C ASN A 89 -2.72 6.38 -4.78
N LEU A 90 -3.65 6.08 -3.88
CA LEU A 90 -4.38 4.81 -3.86
C LEU A 90 -5.84 5.04 -4.25
N TRP A 91 -6.45 4.04 -4.90
CA TRP A 91 -7.88 4.00 -5.15
C TRP A 91 -8.64 3.93 -3.82
N LYS A 92 -9.54 4.87 -3.62
CA LYS A 92 -10.48 4.91 -2.51
C LYS A 92 -11.90 4.80 -3.03
N TYR A 93 -12.67 3.95 -2.38
CA TYR A 93 -14.10 3.86 -2.59
C TYR A 93 -14.80 4.98 -1.83
N THR A 94 -15.78 5.62 -2.47
CA THR A 94 -16.73 6.53 -1.83
C THR A 94 -18.10 6.32 -2.43
N ASP A 95 -19.12 6.44 -1.60
CA ASP A 95 -20.53 6.47 -2.01
C ASP A 95 -21.06 7.91 -2.07
N LYS A 96 -20.26 8.88 -1.60
CA LYS A 96 -20.65 10.29 -1.61
C LYS A 96 -20.56 10.88 -3.01
N PRO A 97 -21.57 11.65 -3.46
CA PRO A 97 -21.52 12.38 -4.72
C PRO A 97 -20.25 13.22 -4.84
N GLY A 98 -19.51 12.98 -5.91
CA GLY A 98 -18.30 13.74 -6.24
C GLY A 98 -18.62 15.23 -6.38
N LYS A 99 -17.60 16.09 -6.21
CA LYS A 99 -17.79 17.55 -6.32
C LYS A 99 -18.45 17.94 -7.66
N ALA A 100 -18.02 17.32 -8.75
CA ALA A 100 -18.58 17.54 -10.08
C ALA A 100 -20.06 17.11 -10.20
N ALA A 101 -20.45 15.99 -9.58
CA ALA A 101 -21.85 15.54 -9.58
C ALA A 101 -22.74 16.50 -8.77
N LYS A 102 -22.23 17.05 -7.66
CA LYS A 102 -22.93 18.09 -6.88
C LYS A 102 -23.05 19.40 -7.64
N GLU A 103 -21.98 19.84 -8.31
CA GLU A 103 -21.98 21.07 -9.12
C GLU A 103 -22.90 20.94 -10.34
N ALA A 104 -22.92 19.78 -11.01
CA ALA A 104 -23.80 19.52 -12.14
C ALA A 104 -25.29 19.47 -11.73
N ALA A 105 -25.60 18.81 -10.61
CA ALA A 105 -26.97 18.77 -10.08
C ALA A 105 -27.46 20.17 -9.67
N ALA A 106 -26.61 20.94 -8.98
CA ALA A 106 -26.91 22.33 -8.63
C ALA A 106 -27.13 23.21 -9.87
N ALA A 107 -26.33 23.05 -10.93
CA ALA A 107 -26.51 23.77 -12.20
C ALA A 107 -27.79 23.33 -12.96
N ALA A 108 -28.21 22.06 -12.81
CA ALA A 108 -29.43 21.53 -13.41
C ALA A 108 -30.70 21.81 -12.58
N GLY A 109 -30.56 22.43 -11.39
CA GLY A 109 -31.69 22.64 -10.47
C GLY A 109 -32.27 21.33 -9.91
N GLN A 110 -31.47 20.26 -9.90
CA GLN A 110 -31.83 18.94 -9.40
C GLN A 110 -31.08 18.66 -8.08
N ASP A 111 -31.66 17.85 -7.22
CA ASP A 111 -30.92 17.30 -6.08
C ASP A 111 -29.78 16.40 -6.57
N ALA A 112 -28.60 16.54 -5.95
CA ALA A 112 -27.48 15.66 -6.24
C ALA A 112 -27.87 14.21 -5.93
N PRO A 113 -27.40 13.22 -6.72
CA PRO A 113 -27.68 11.83 -6.42
C PRO A 113 -27.30 11.52 -4.97
N GLU A 114 -28.22 10.92 -4.21
CA GLU A 114 -28.03 10.62 -2.78
C GLU A 114 -26.80 9.71 -2.57
N THR A 115 -26.55 8.83 -3.54
CA THR A 115 -25.43 7.90 -3.58
C THR A 115 -24.80 7.91 -4.97
N ASP A 116 -23.48 8.06 -5.02
CA ASP A 116 -22.67 8.02 -6.25
C ASP A 116 -21.45 7.13 -5.99
N PRO A 117 -21.64 5.80 -6.00
CA PRO A 117 -20.56 4.86 -5.72
C PRO A 117 -19.50 4.93 -6.82
N HIS A 118 -18.34 5.51 -6.49
CA HIS A 118 -17.21 5.60 -7.40
C HIS A 118 -15.89 5.38 -6.67
N PHE A 119 -14.87 5.03 -7.45
CA PHE A 119 -13.49 5.00 -6.99
C PHE A 119 -12.76 6.25 -7.49
N TYR A 120 -11.96 6.85 -6.62
CA TYR A 120 -11.07 7.94 -7.00
C TYR A 120 -9.67 7.70 -6.43
N MET A 121 -8.64 8.16 -7.14
CA MET A 121 -7.28 8.12 -6.62
C MET A 121 -7.06 9.25 -5.62
N ALA A 122 -6.55 8.91 -4.44
CA ALA A 122 -6.29 9.87 -3.38
C ALA A 122 -4.92 9.65 -2.76
N LYS A 123 -4.24 10.76 -2.44
CA LYS A 123 -2.98 10.74 -1.69
C LYS A 123 -3.16 9.97 -0.39
N SER A 124 -2.32 8.97 -0.20
CA SER A 124 -2.34 8.06 0.95
C SER A 124 -0.94 7.96 1.54
N HIS A 125 -0.90 8.02 2.87
CA HIS A 125 0.32 7.95 3.66
C HIS A 125 0.49 6.51 4.15
N LEU A 126 1.62 5.90 3.82
CA LEU A 126 1.95 4.52 4.16
C LEU A 126 3.00 4.49 5.27
N PHE A 127 2.80 3.55 6.19
CA PHE A 127 3.67 3.29 7.32
C PHE A 127 4.13 1.85 7.26
N ASN A 128 5.41 1.65 7.54
CA ASN A 128 6.00 0.32 7.60
C ASN A 128 5.65 -0.38 8.92
N ALA A 129 5.63 -1.72 8.92
CA ALA A 129 5.44 -2.55 10.12
C ALA A 129 6.37 -2.18 11.29
N LEU A 130 7.59 -1.72 11.01
CA LEU A 130 8.56 -1.28 12.03
C LEU A 130 8.14 0.02 12.76
N GLN A 131 7.27 0.83 12.13
CA GLN A 131 6.80 2.11 12.66
C GLN A 131 5.53 1.98 13.52
N VAL A 132 4.94 0.79 13.59
CA VAL A 132 3.72 0.54 14.36
C VAL A 132 4.01 -0.30 15.60
N GLU A 133 3.15 -0.15 16.60
CA GLU A 133 3.11 -0.97 17.81
C GLU A 133 1.70 -1.53 18.00
N LYS A 134 1.58 -2.64 18.74
CA LYS A 134 0.28 -3.22 19.06
C LYS A 134 -0.55 -2.18 19.81
N SER A 135 -1.75 -1.90 19.31
CA SER A 135 -2.61 -0.90 19.92
C SER A 135 -2.97 -1.36 21.34
N LYS A 136 -2.63 -0.52 22.33
CA LYS A 136 -3.10 -0.69 23.70
C LYS A 136 -4.57 -0.28 23.73
N ARG A 137 -5.45 -1.21 23.38
CA ARG A 137 -6.87 -1.12 23.72
C ARG A 137 -7.06 -1.48 25.19
#